data_AF-A0A6N9UFR9-F1
#
_entry.id   AF-A0A6N9UFR9-F1
#
_cell.length_a   1.000
_cell.length_b   1.000
_cell.length_c   1.000
_cell.angle_alpha   90.00
_cell.angle_beta   90.00
_cell.angle_gamma   90.00
#
_symmetry.space_group_name_H-M   'P 1'
#
loop_
_entity.id
_entity.type
_entity.pdbx_description
1 polymer ?
#
loop_
_entity_poly.entity_id
_entity_poly.type
_entity_poly.pdbx_seq_one_letter_code
_entity_poly.pdbx_strand_id
1 'polypeptide(L)'
;MLPALPAVTDETVTAWALAAAGGDSEAVDRFVRALQRDVLRYVAYLADDTQAADDLAQDTFLRALTALHRFEGRSSARVWLLSIARRAVADNIRGAARRPRTDTTADWEDAVERARPAGLPGFDDGVALMHLVEALPRDRREAFLLTQVYGLPYADAAQVARCPVGTIRSRVARARLNLAEMMADEPDTTPRYAPAVA
;
A
#
# COMPACT_ATOMS: atom_id res chain seq x y z
N MET A 1 15.09 28.85 15.15
CA MET A 1 14.21 27.68 15.37
C MET A 1 13.05 27.80 14.39
N LEU A 2 13.13 27.12 13.25
CA LEU A 2 11.99 27.02 12.34
C LEU A 2 10.93 26.14 13.04
N PRO A 3 9.67 26.57 13.18
CA PRO A 3 8.63 25.67 13.65
C PRO A 3 8.57 24.49 12.67
N ALA A 4 8.63 23.26 13.18
CA ALA A 4 8.35 22.09 12.37
C ALA A 4 6.99 22.30 11.72
N LEU A 5 6.92 22.30 10.39
CA LEU A 5 5.65 22.29 9.68
C LEU A 5 4.80 21.17 10.31
N PRO A 6 3.53 21.43 10.65
CA PRO A 6 2.70 20.40 11.25
C PRO A 6 2.74 19.16 10.35
N ALA A 7 3.16 18.02 10.90
CA ALA A 7 3.12 16.77 10.17
C ALA A 7 1.69 16.57 9.65
N VAL A 8 1.54 16.26 8.36
CA VAL A 8 0.22 16.09 7.74
C VAL A 8 -0.50 14.92 8.44
N THR A 9 -1.46 15.24 9.31
CA THR A 9 -2.21 14.24 10.09
C THR A 9 -3.47 13.78 9.37
N ASP A 10 -4.05 12.67 9.80
CA ASP A 10 -5.33 12.18 9.26
C ASP A 10 -6.47 13.20 9.44
N GLU A 11 -6.48 13.94 10.55
CA GLU A 11 -7.46 15.01 10.79
C GLU A 11 -7.30 16.13 9.76
N THR A 12 -6.06 16.54 9.48
CA THR A 12 -5.77 17.61 8.50
C THR A 12 -6.18 17.20 7.09
N VAL A 13 -5.85 15.97 6.69
CA VAL A 13 -6.24 15.42 5.38
C VAL A 13 -7.76 15.28 5.28
N THR A 14 -8.41 14.89 6.36
CA THR A 14 -9.88 14.78 6.42
C THR A 14 -10.55 16.15 6.29
N ALA A 15 -9.99 17.19 6.91
CA ALA A 15 -10.46 18.56 6.75
C ALA A 15 -10.34 19.04 5.30
N TRP A 16 -9.23 18.74 4.61
CA TRP A 16 -9.09 19.05 3.18
C TRP A 16 -10.09 18.29 2.32
N ALA A 17 -10.34 17.01 2.59
CA ALA A 17 -11.36 16.25 1.86
C ALA A 17 -12.78 16.83 2.02
N LEU A 18 -13.14 17.31 3.23
CA LEU A 18 -14.41 17.97 3.50
C LEU A 18 -14.53 19.33 2.79
N ALA A 19 -13.47 20.15 2.83
CA ALA A 19 -13.45 21.43 2.11
C ALA A 19 -13.54 21.22 0.58
N ALA A 20 -12.82 20.23 0.07
CA ALA A 20 -12.86 19.82 -1.33
C ALA A 20 -14.26 19.31 -1.75
N ALA A 21 -14.96 18.58 -0.88
CA ALA A 21 -16.36 18.20 -1.10
C ALA A 21 -17.29 19.41 -1.21
N GLY A 22 -16.95 20.52 -0.55
CA GLY A 22 -17.62 21.82 -0.65
C GLY A 22 -17.22 22.67 -1.86
N GLY A 23 -16.33 22.17 -2.73
CA GLY A 23 -15.91 22.84 -3.97
C GLY A 23 -14.59 23.62 -3.88
N ASP A 24 -13.84 23.51 -2.78
CA ASP A 24 -12.51 24.14 -2.67
C ASP A 24 -11.46 23.38 -3.51
N SER A 25 -11.01 24.01 -4.60
CA SER A 25 -10.03 23.43 -5.53
C SER A 25 -8.62 23.34 -4.95
N GLU A 26 -8.24 24.21 -4.02
CA GLU A 26 -6.95 24.13 -3.35
C GLU A 26 -6.95 22.96 -2.36
N ALA A 27 -8.07 22.75 -1.67
CA ALA A 27 -8.25 21.60 -0.79
C ALA A 27 -8.18 20.26 -1.55
N VAL A 28 -8.67 20.21 -2.80
CA VAL A 28 -8.51 19.03 -3.67
C VAL A 28 -7.03 18.71 -3.89
N ASP A 29 -6.23 19.70 -4.29
CA ASP A 29 -4.80 19.50 -4.56
C ASP A 29 -4.05 19.04 -3.29
N ARG A 30 -4.32 19.67 -2.14
CA ARG A 30 -3.71 19.27 -0.86
C ARG A 30 -4.11 17.86 -0.45
N PHE A 31 -5.38 17.49 -0.57
CA PHE A 31 -5.88 16.14 -0.29
C PHE A 31 -5.19 15.08 -1.17
N VAL A 32 -5.11 15.33 -2.48
CA VAL A 32 -4.48 14.40 -3.44
C VAL A 32 -2.98 14.25 -3.13
N ARG A 33 -2.25 15.35 -3.01
CA ARG A 33 -0.80 15.32 -2.72
C ARG A 33 -0.47 14.61 -1.41
N ALA A 34 -1.30 14.79 -0.39
CA ALA A 34 -1.10 14.18 0.91
C ALA A 34 -1.22 12.65 0.89
N LEU A 35 -2.13 12.10 0.07
CA LEU A 35 -2.41 10.66 0.04
C LEU A 35 -1.89 9.95 -1.22
N GLN A 36 -1.31 10.65 -2.19
CA GLN A 36 -0.85 10.05 -3.44
C GLN A 36 0.13 8.90 -3.21
N ARG A 37 1.13 9.11 -2.35
CA ARG A 37 2.13 8.09 -2.02
C ARG A 37 1.51 6.91 -1.27
N ASP A 38 0.56 7.19 -0.38
CA ASP A 38 -0.15 6.15 0.38
C ASP A 38 -0.95 5.25 -0.55
N VAL A 39 -1.70 5.85 -1.50
CA VAL A 39 -2.48 5.10 -2.49
C VAL A 39 -1.57 4.31 -3.41
N LEU A 40 -0.55 4.92 -4.00
CA LEU A 40 0.38 4.25 -4.92
C LEU A 40 1.02 3.04 -4.25
N ARG A 41 1.52 3.21 -3.02
CA ARG A 41 2.09 2.12 -2.23
C ARG A 41 1.06 1.02 -1.96
N TYR A 42 -0.16 1.40 -1.57
CA TYR A 42 -1.21 0.43 -1.24
C TYR A 42 -1.61 -0.43 -2.44
N VAL A 43 -1.79 0.20 -3.61
CA VAL A 43 -2.18 -0.53 -4.81
C VAL A 43 -1.02 -1.36 -5.35
N ALA A 44 0.22 -0.86 -5.31
CA ALA A 44 1.41 -1.61 -5.72
C ALA A 44 1.57 -2.90 -4.92
N TYR A 45 1.36 -2.86 -3.60
CA TYR A 45 1.44 -4.07 -2.78
C TYR A 45 0.30 -5.06 -2.99
N LEU A 46 -0.85 -4.64 -3.52
CA LEU A 46 -2.03 -5.51 -3.61
C LEU A 46 -2.37 -5.95 -5.03
N ALA A 47 -1.78 -5.31 -6.04
CA ALA A 47 -1.86 -5.72 -7.42
C ALA A 47 -0.93 -6.92 -7.67
N ASP A 48 -1.36 -7.83 -8.53
CA ASP A 48 -0.52 -8.94 -8.98
C ASP A 48 0.45 -8.51 -10.11
N ASP A 49 0.22 -7.32 -10.67
CA ASP A 49 1.02 -6.70 -11.74
C ASP A 49 1.48 -5.31 -11.29
N THR A 50 2.78 -5.16 -11.08
CA THR A 50 3.42 -3.92 -10.63
C THR A 50 3.26 -2.78 -11.66
N GLN A 51 3.15 -3.11 -12.95
CA GLN A 51 2.96 -2.10 -14.01
C GLN A 51 1.58 -1.42 -13.92
N ALA A 52 0.60 -2.07 -13.29
CA ALA A 52 -0.74 -1.53 -13.13
C ALA A 52 -0.87 -0.54 -11.95
N ALA A 53 0.18 -0.32 -11.15
CA ALA A 53 0.09 0.47 -9.92
C ALA A 53 -0.27 1.94 -10.17
N ASP A 54 0.36 2.59 -11.16
CA ASP A 54 0.09 3.99 -11.50
C ASP A 54 -1.34 4.17 -12.04
N ASP A 55 -1.77 3.26 -12.93
CA ASP A 55 -3.14 3.25 -13.48
C ASP A 55 -4.18 3.04 -12.37
N LEU A 56 -3.93 2.11 -11.45
CA LEU A 56 -4.79 1.86 -10.30
C LEU A 56 -4.84 3.06 -9.35
N ALA A 57 -3.72 3.74 -9.12
CA ALA A 57 -3.69 4.95 -8.31
C ALA A 57 -4.49 6.06 -8.98
N GLN A 58 -4.33 6.25 -10.29
CA GLN A 58 -5.09 7.23 -11.06
C GLN A 58 -6.60 6.93 -11.03
N ASP A 59 -7.01 5.70 -11.32
CA ASP A 59 -8.42 5.27 -11.25
C ASP A 59 -8.99 5.46 -9.84
N THR A 60 -8.20 5.16 -8.81
CA THR A 60 -8.60 5.41 -7.42
C THR A 60 -8.92 6.87 -7.17
N PHE A 61 -8.04 7.80 -7.57
CA PHE A 61 -8.28 9.23 -7.39
C PHE A 61 -9.44 9.74 -8.25
N LEU A 62 -9.59 9.27 -9.50
CA LEU A 62 -10.74 9.64 -10.34
C LEU A 62 -12.08 9.22 -9.70
N ARG A 63 -12.15 7.98 -9.18
CA ARG A 63 -13.31 7.49 -8.43
C ARG A 63 -13.54 8.28 -7.15
N ALA A 64 -12.47 8.62 -6.42
CA ALA A 64 -12.56 9.39 -5.19
C ALA A 64 -13.06 10.82 -5.44
N LEU A 65 -12.48 11.55 -6.40
CA LEU A 65 -12.89 12.91 -6.74
C LEU A 65 -14.34 12.95 -7.23
N THR A 66 -14.77 11.95 -8.01
CA THR A 66 -16.18 11.81 -8.42
C THR A 66 -17.11 11.59 -7.22
N ALA A 67 -16.68 10.81 -6.23
CA ALA A 67 -17.46 10.49 -5.03
C ALA A 67 -17.31 11.51 -3.88
N LEU A 68 -16.39 12.49 -4.01
CA LEU A 68 -15.97 13.35 -2.91
C LEU A 68 -17.09 14.21 -2.35
N HIS A 69 -18.02 14.66 -3.20
CA HIS A 69 -19.23 15.38 -2.80
C HIS A 69 -20.14 14.62 -1.82
N ARG A 70 -19.95 13.30 -1.66
CA ARG A 70 -20.68 12.44 -0.71
C ARG A 70 -19.85 12.08 0.53
N PHE A 71 -18.63 12.60 0.64
CA PHE A 71 -17.77 12.34 1.78
C PHE A 71 -18.24 13.16 2.99
N GLU A 72 -18.74 12.46 4.01
CA GLU A 72 -19.33 13.07 5.22
C GLU A 72 -18.39 13.03 6.44
N GLY A 73 -17.14 12.57 6.29
CA GLY A 73 -16.22 12.46 7.42
C GLY A 73 -16.57 11.38 8.46
N ARG A 74 -17.40 10.39 8.10
CA ARG A 74 -17.75 9.24 8.98
C ARG A 74 -16.56 8.32 9.31
N SER A 75 -15.48 8.43 8.55
CA SER A 75 -14.16 7.86 8.81
C SER A 75 -13.12 8.89 8.39
N SER A 76 -11.83 8.68 8.71
CA SER A 76 -10.78 9.51 8.12
C SER A 76 -10.80 9.40 6.59
N ALA A 77 -10.33 10.46 5.93
CA ALA A 77 -10.26 10.48 4.48
C ALA A 77 -9.28 9.42 3.94
N ARG A 78 -8.24 9.06 4.70
CA ARG A 78 -7.35 7.92 4.38
C ARG A 78 -8.12 6.60 4.37
N VAL A 79 -8.89 6.30 5.41
CA VAL A 79 -9.69 5.06 5.49
C VAL A 79 -10.70 4.99 4.33
N TRP A 80 -11.35 6.11 4.04
CA TRP A 80 -12.30 6.21 2.93
C TRP A 80 -11.60 5.98 1.57
N LEU A 81 -10.47 6.64 1.33
CA LEU A 81 -9.72 6.54 0.07
C LEU A 81 -9.12 5.14 -0.14
N LEU A 82 -8.51 4.54 0.89
CA LEU A 82 -7.97 3.18 0.80
C LEU A 82 -9.08 2.14 0.57
N SER A 83 -10.30 2.39 1.05
CA SER A 83 -11.47 1.56 0.74
C SER A 83 -11.87 1.64 -0.74
N ILE A 84 -11.67 2.79 -1.40
CA ILE A 84 -11.86 2.97 -2.85
C ILE A 84 -10.73 2.26 -3.60
N ALA A 85 -9.48 2.48 -3.18
CA ALA A 85 -8.30 1.85 -3.78
C ALA A 85 -8.42 0.33 -3.80
N ARG A 86 -8.82 -0.26 -2.66
CA ARG A 86 -9.05 -1.70 -2.57
C ARG A 86 -10.09 -2.21 -3.57
N ARG A 87 -11.17 -1.46 -3.78
CA ARG A 87 -12.21 -1.81 -4.76
C ARG A 87 -11.62 -1.79 -6.17
N ALA A 88 -10.87 -0.74 -6.53
CA ALA A 88 -10.18 -0.64 -7.82
C ALA A 88 -9.24 -1.85 -8.05
N VAL A 89 -8.38 -2.19 -7.07
CA VAL A 89 -7.51 -3.38 -7.16
C VAL A 89 -8.31 -4.67 -7.35
N ALA A 90 -9.37 -4.85 -6.57
CA ALA A 90 -10.19 -6.06 -6.66
C ALA A 90 -10.95 -6.16 -8.00
N ASP A 91 -11.34 -5.02 -8.58
CA ASP A 91 -11.96 -4.96 -9.91
C ASP A 91 -10.94 -5.30 -11.00
N ASN A 92 -9.70 -4.80 -10.89
CA ASN A 92 -8.60 -5.11 -11.81
C ASN A 92 -8.28 -6.61 -11.82
N ILE A 93 -8.10 -7.23 -10.65
CA ILE A 93 -7.84 -8.68 -10.54
C ILE A 93 -8.98 -9.49 -11.17
N ARG A 94 -10.24 -9.10 -10.92
CA ARG A 94 -11.41 -9.77 -11.51
C ARG A 94 -11.50 -9.56 -13.02
N GLY A 95 -11.05 -8.42 -13.54
CA GLY A 95 -10.98 -8.12 -14.97
C GLY A 95 -9.90 -8.92 -15.67
N ALA A 96 -8.70 -8.99 -15.10
CA ALA A 96 -7.56 -9.75 -15.63
C ALA A 96 -7.89 -11.24 -15.76
N ALA A 97 -8.58 -11.83 -14.77
CA ALA A 97 -9.02 -13.22 -14.82
C ALA A 97 -10.02 -13.54 -15.94
N ARG A 98 -10.67 -12.53 -16.53
CA ARG A 98 -11.69 -12.68 -17.58
C ARG A 98 -11.17 -12.38 -18.98
N ARG A 99 -9.97 -11.81 -19.13
CA ARG A 99 -9.37 -11.50 -20.42
C ARG A 99 -8.77 -12.79 -21.02
N PRO A 100 -9.04 -13.12 -22.30
CA PRO A 100 -8.38 -14.25 -22.96
C PRO A 100 -6.87 -14.06 -22.87
N ARG A 101 -6.15 -15.06 -22.37
CA ARG A 101 -4.69 -15.06 -22.42
C ARG A 101 -4.32 -15.20 -23.88
N THR A 102 -3.91 -14.11 -24.53
CA THR A 102 -3.11 -14.24 -25.75
C THR A 102 -1.85 -14.98 -25.35
N ASP A 103 -1.64 -16.18 -25.88
CA ASP A 103 -0.40 -16.94 -25.75
C ASP A 103 0.75 -16.06 -26.28
N THR A 104 1.30 -15.27 -25.38
CA THR A 104 2.60 -14.63 -25.56
C THR A 104 3.51 -15.55 -24.79
N THR A 105 4.31 -16.32 -25.52
CA THR A 105 5.38 -17.17 -25.02
C THR A 105 6.06 -16.43 -23.88
N ALA A 106 5.96 -16.96 -22.67
CA ALA A 106 6.57 -16.36 -21.50
C ALA A 106 8.09 -16.41 -21.69
N ASP A 107 8.66 -15.32 -22.21
CA ASP A 107 10.10 -15.13 -22.21
C ASP A 107 10.53 -15.10 -20.75
N TRP A 108 11.44 -16.00 -20.40
CA TRP A 108 12.02 -16.10 -19.08
C TRP A 108 12.71 -14.80 -18.63
N GLU A 109 13.02 -13.89 -19.57
CA GLU A 109 13.52 -12.54 -19.30
C GLU A 109 12.48 -11.62 -18.63
N ASP A 110 11.19 -11.73 -18.99
CA ASP A 110 10.12 -10.94 -18.36
C ASP A 110 9.84 -11.36 -16.90
N ALA A 111 10.18 -12.59 -16.52
CA ALA A 111 10.08 -13.03 -15.12
C ALA A 111 11.17 -12.40 -14.24
N VAL A 112 12.33 -12.08 -14.81
CA VAL A 112 13.47 -11.49 -14.09
C VAL A 112 13.33 -9.97 -14.00
N GLU A 113 12.73 -9.32 -15.01
CA GLU A 113 12.33 -7.90 -14.95
C GLU A 113 11.20 -7.65 -13.93
N ARG A 114 10.22 -8.56 -13.83
CA ARG A 114 9.13 -8.49 -12.82
C ARG A 114 9.62 -8.58 -11.36
N ALA A 115 10.83 -9.09 -11.15
CA ALA A 115 11.46 -9.19 -9.83
C ALA A 115 12.34 -7.96 -9.49
N ARG A 116 12.41 -6.95 -10.35
CA ARG A 116 13.13 -5.70 -10.09
C ARG A 116 12.17 -4.59 -9.65
N PRO A 117 12.27 -4.09 -8.42
CA PRO A 117 11.53 -2.91 -8.01
C PRO A 117 12.01 -1.70 -8.84
N ALA A 118 11.07 -1.03 -9.50
CA ALA A 118 11.29 0.34 -9.98
C ALA A 118 11.50 1.22 -8.73
N GLY A 119 12.70 1.79 -8.63
CA GLY A 119 13.26 2.31 -7.39
C GLY A 119 12.42 3.40 -6.69
N LEU A 120 12.14 3.15 -5.41
CA LEU A 120 11.93 4.20 -4.41
C LEU A 120 13.23 4.30 -3.58
N PRO A 121 13.92 5.46 -3.55
CA PRO A 121 15.16 5.59 -2.80
C PRO A 121 14.88 5.68 -1.29
N GLY A 122 15.49 4.79 -0.51
CA GLY A 122 15.56 4.93 0.95
C GLY A 122 15.83 3.64 1.72
N PHE A 123 17.08 3.50 2.19
CA PHE A 123 17.60 2.53 3.17
C PHE A 123 17.60 1.03 2.77
N ASP A 124 18.79 0.44 2.65
CA ASP A 124 19.02 -0.99 2.32
C ASP A 124 18.22 -1.96 3.21
N ASP A 125 18.03 -1.63 4.51
CA ASP A 125 17.21 -2.46 5.42
C ASP A 125 15.70 -2.32 5.17
N GLY A 126 15.26 -1.15 4.70
CA GLY A 126 13.86 -0.87 4.38
C GLY A 126 13.41 -1.56 3.09
N VAL A 127 14.30 -1.70 2.11
CA VAL A 127 14.03 -2.42 0.86
C VAL A 127 13.90 -3.92 1.11
N ALA A 128 14.79 -4.51 1.92
CA ALA A 128 14.72 -5.92 2.29
C ALA A 128 13.40 -6.25 3.02
N LEU A 129 13.00 -5.44 4.00
CA LEU A 129 11.73 -5.63 4.71
C LEU A 129 10.52 -5.53 3.76
N MET A 130 10.57 -4.63 2.77
CA MET A 130 9.47 -4.47 1.82
C MET A 130 9.33 -5.66 0.86
N HIS A 131 10.43 -6.30 0.44
CA HIS A 131 10.37 -7.57 -0.30
C HIS A 131 9.75 -8.69 0.53
N LEU A 132 10.07 -8.77 1.83
CA LEU A 132 9.44 -9.75 2.72
C LEU A 132 7.93 -9.53 2.86
N VAL A 133 7.50 -8.27 2.92
CA VAL A 133 6.07 -7.92 2.92
C VAL A 133 5.40 -8.34 1.60
N GLU A 134 6.07 -8.19 0.46
CA GLU A 134 5.61 -8.69 -0.84
C GLU A 134 5.54 -10.21 -0.91
N ALA A 135 6.33 -10.95 -0.14
CA ALA A 135 6.23 -12.41 -0.10
C ALA A 135 5.01 -12.90 0.70
N LEU A 136 4.37 -12.05 1.52
CA LEU A 136 3.20 -12.45 2.30
C LEU A 136 1.99 -12.78 1.41
N PRO A 137 1.16 -13.77 1.80
CA PRO A 137 -0.15 -13.96 1.18
C PRO A 137 -0.97 -12.67 1.19
N ARG A 138 -1.61 -12.34 0.06
CA ARG A 138 -2.30 -11.05 -0.18
C ARG A 138 -3.16 -10.56 0.98
N ASP A 139 -3.99 -11.43 1.56
CA ASP A 139 -4.87 -11.09 2.68
C ASP A 139 -4.10 -10.71 3.97
N ARG A 140 -2.94 -11.35 4.21
CA ARG A 140 -2.06 -11.08 5.36
C ARG A 140 -1.28 -9.79 5.11
N ARG A 141 -0.79 -9.61 3.87
CA ARG A 141 -0.14 -8.39 3.40
C ARG A 141 -1.05 -7.16 3.58
N GLU A 142 -2.30 -7.24 3.10
CA GLU A 142 -3.29 -6.16 3.24
C GLU A 142 -3.50 -5.79 4.71
N ALA A 143 -3.72 -6.76 5.60
CA ALA A 143 -3.92 -6.51 7.02
C ALA A 143 -2.67 -5.94 7.71
N PHE A 144 -1.48 -6.40 7.32
CA PHE A 144 -0.21 -5.89 7.84
C PHE A 144 0.03 -4.45 7.42
N LEU A 145 -0.15 -4.12 6.14
CA LEU A 145 -0.01 -2.76 5.63
C LEU A 145 -0.94 -1.78 6.33
N LEU A 146 -2.24 -2.08 6.37
CA LEU A 146 -3.25 -1.21 6.99
C LEU A 146 -2.91 -0.88 8.45
N THR A 147 -2.38 -1.85 9.20
CA THR A 147 -2.18 -1.67 10.65
C THR A 147 -0.76 -1.24 11.02
N GLN A 148 0.27 -1.76 10.37
CA GLN A 148 1.67 -1.52 10.75
C GLN A 148 2.32 -0.41 9.92
N VAL A 149 1.90 -0.25 8.65
CA VAL A 149 2.47 0.78 7.76
C VAL A 149 1.63 2.05 7.78
N TYR A 150 0.30 1.92 7.68
CA TYR A 150 -0.62 3.07 7.74
C TYR A 150 -1.10 3.39 9.16
N GLY A 151 -0.76 2.55 10.15
CA GLY A 151 -1.09 2.80 11.55
C GLY A 151 -2.59 2.77 11.87
N LEU A 152 -3.43 2.21 11.00
CA LEU A 152 -4.88 2.24 11.20
C LEU A 152 -5.28 1.35 12.40
N PRO A 153 -6.22 1.81 13.24
CA PRO A 153 -6.88 0.96 14.21
C PRO A 153 -7.49 -0.28 13.54
N TYR A 154 -7.59 -1.39 14.27
CA TYR A 154 -8.11 -2.63 13.68
C TYR A 154 -9.56 -2.51 13.17
N ALA A 155 -10.37 -1.63 13.75
CA ALA A 155 -11.72 -1.35 13.26
C ALA A 155 -11.71 -0.70 11.87
N ASP A 156 -10.83 0.28 11.66
CA ASP A 156 -10.67 0.98 10.38
C ASP A 156 -10.03 0.07 9.32
N ALA A 157 -9.01 -0.70 9.72
CA ALA A 157 -8.42 -1.71 8.84
C ALA A 157 -9.46 -2.75 8.40
N ALA A 158 -10.35 -3.17 9.30
CA ALA A 158 -11.45 -4.08 9.00
C ALA A 158 -12.47 -3.48 8.03
N GLN A 159 -12.76 -2.18 8.17
CA GLN A 159 -13.60 -1.45 7.22
C GLN A 159 -13.00 -1.44 5.82
N VAL A 160 -11.71 -1.09 5.67
CA VAL A 160 -11.01 -1.12 4.38
C VAL A 160 -10.98 -2.54 3.81
N ALA A 161 -10.50 -3.50 4.61
CA ALA A 161 -10.39 -4.91 4.24
C ALA A 161 -11.74 -5.65 4.15
N ARG A 162 -12.88 -4.99 4.39
CA ARG A 162 -14.24 -5.55 4.39
C ARG A 162 -14.30 -6.95 5.01
N CYS A 163 -13.77 -7.09 6.22
CA CYS A 163 -13.78 -8.34 6.97
C CYS A 163 -13.97 -8.05 8.48
N PRO A 164 -14.29 -9.06 9.31
CA PRO A 164 -14.41 -8.85 10.75
C PRO A 164 -13.10 -8.39 11.40
N VAL A 165 -13.18 -7.59 12.47
CA VAL A 165 -12.01 -7.12 13.25
C VAL A 165 -11.16 -8.29 13.77
N GLY A 166 -11.79 -9.40 14.19
CA GLY A 166 -11.06 -10.62 14.59
C GLY A 166 -10.24 -11.25 13.44
N THR A 167 -10.70 -11.09 12.20
CA THR A 167 -9.99 -11.55 11.00
C THR A 167 -8.76 -10.69 10.74
N ILE A 168 -8.82 -9.36 10.93
CA ILE A 168 -7.64 -8.50 10.89
C ILE A 168 -6.61 -8.96 11.93
N ARG A 169 -7.02 -9.14 13.18
CA ARG A 169 -6.12 -9.57 14.26
C ARG A 169 -5.38 -10.87 13.92
N SER A 170 -6.12 -11.89 13.47
CA SER A 170 -5.53 -13.19 13.11
C SER A 170 -4.63 -13.11 11.86
N ARG A 171 -5.00 -12.30 10.85
CA ARG A 171 -4.16 -12.06 9.67
C ARG A 171 -2.84 -11.35 10.02
N VAL A 172 -2.88 -10.32 10.87
CA VAL A 172 -1.69 -9.62 11.34
C VAL A 172 -0.78 -10.55 12.16
N ALA A 173 -1.35 -11.34 13.07
CA ALA A 173 -0.57 -12.32 13.83
C ALA A 173 0.15 -13.31 12.93
N ARG A 174 -0.55 -13.86 11.92
CA ARG A 174 0.05 -14.77 10.92
C ARG A 174 1.09 -14.08 10.03
N ALA A 175 0.84 -12.83 9.63
CA ALA A 175 1.80 -12.04 8.86
C ALA A 175 3.13 -11.90 9.62
N ARG A 176 3.07 -11.56 10.91
CA ARG A 176 4.27 -11.44 11.76
C ARG A 176 5.04 -12.76 11.90
N LEU A 177 4.33 -13.88 12.03
CA LEU A 177 4.96 -15.20 12.07
C LEU A 177 5.68 -15.51 10.75
N ASN A 178 5.03 -15.25 9.60
CA ASN A 178 5.66 -15.50 8.30
C ASN A 178 6.88 -14.61 8.06
N LEU A 179 6.81 -13.33 8.43
CA LEU A 179 7.96 -12.44 8.33
C LEU A 179 9.12 -12.93 9.21
N ALA A 180 8.82 -13.36 10.45
CA ALA A 180 9.84 -13.89 11.35
C ALA A 180 10.48 -15.19 10.81
N GLU A 181 9.70 -16.09 10.21
CA GLU A 181 10.19 -17.30 9.54
C GLU A 181 11.12 -16.93 8.37
N MET A 182 10.68 -16.02 7.49
CA MET A 182 11.49 -15.59 6.33
C MET A 182 12.81 -14.92 6.75
N MET A 183 12.79 -14.11 7.81
CA MET A 183 14.00 -13.48 8.34
C MET A 183 14.97 -14.47 9.00
N ALA A 184 14.47 -15.61 9.51
CA ALA A 184 15.31 -16.65 10.09
C ALA A 184 15.97 -17.54 9.02
N ASP A 185 15.36 -17.64 7.84
CA ASP A 185 15.85 -18.42 6.71
C ASP A 185 16.86 -17.66 5.81
N GLU A 186 17.05 -16.35 5.99
CA GLU A 186 18.13 -15.62 5.31
C GLU A 186 19.49 -16.05 5.90
N PRO A 187 20.37 -16.71 5.10
CA PRO A 187 21.69 -17.07 5.58
C PRO A 187 22.46 -15.79 5.92
N ASP A 188 22.99 -15.75 7.15
CA ASP A 188 23.85 -14.70 7.70
C ASP A 188 24.94 -14.31 6.69
N THR A 189 24.65 -13.31 5.86
CA THR A 189 25.58 -12.74 4.87
C THR A 189 26.30 -11.56 5.52
N THR A 190 26.61 -11.65 6.81
CA THR A 190 27.57 -10.76 7.43
C THR A 190 28.96 -11.14 6.90
N PRO A 191 29.64 -10.29 6.12
CA PRO A 191 31.02 -10.57 5.75
C PRO A 191 31.85 -10.60 7.04
N ARG A 192 32.26 -11.79 7.47
CA ARG A 192 33.22 -11.95 8.57
C ARG A 192 34.52 -11.30 8.13
N TYR A 193 34.73 -10.05 8.52
CA TYR A 193 36.03 -9.41 8.43
C TYR A 193 36.98 -10.14 9.38
N ALA A 194 37.79 -11.05 8.83
CA ALA A 194 38.87 -11.68 9.57
C ALA A 194 39.91 -10.59 9.92
N PRO A 195 40.38 -10.48 11.17
CA PRO A 195 41.42 -9.53 11.50
C PRO A 195 42.71 -9.93 10.77
N ALA A 196 43.28 -8.97 10.04
CA ALA A 196 44.62 -9.10 9.48
C ALA A 196 45.60 -9.36 10.62
N VAL A 197 46.19 -10.56 10.64
CA VAL A 197 47.32 -10.88 11.51
C VAL A 197 48.54 -10.14 10.94
N ALA A 198 49.16 -9.35 11.81
CA ALA A 198 50.37 -8.55 11.55
C ALA A 198 51.62 -9.41 11.31
#